data_AF-A0A1J5X589-F1
#
_entry.id   AF-A0A1J5X589-F1
#
_cell.length_a   1.000
_cell.length_b   1.000
_cell.length_c   1.000
_cell.angle_alpha   90.00
_cell.angle_beta   90.00
_cell.angle_gamma   90.00
#
_symmetry.space_group_name_H-M   'P 1'
#
loop_
_entity.id
_entity.type
_entity.pdbx_description
1 polymer ?
#
loop_
_entity_poly.entity_id
_entity_poly.type
_entity_poly.pdbx_seq_one_letter_code
_entity_poly.pdbx_strand_id
1 'polypeptide(L)'
;LPDMWLSDALFFRLLEKTKVVLGGTVSLFEHLDGNDCIKEGMDVECREEVRLSPAIKNNTLFRENVAGLPDKSIYLWGVKSLVLKDHTANLLPKLKLHEDNETEVLWLDAELGEHVSSILGAKDSSIWLGKVKNLRLERHAINLLPKLKLHEDNVLEEVFWLDAELGEHVSSILAAKDSSIWLGKVRKLRLERHAINLLPKLKLHEDNVLEEEFSLDAELREHVSSILAAKDSSIWLGKVRKLKLNHLAVYLLPKMRLHEDNVMEEFWPVTWFGGSVSEKLHAKDSIWLGKVKNMKLEQHAINILPLLKLHEDNEMEELKLDADAEKYICSILRAKDNSIWLGKMKNIRLERLAIKILPKLRLHEDNVMEWLYLDTESGGDVSGILGAGNRSIWLGKVKSLRLYGYAASTLPKLKLHEDNVMEELYLYAWYREYVSEILVKKDSSIWLGKVKSLRLDVYAINILPKLKLHEDNVMDVCLSAWDREYVSEIL
;
A
#
# COMPACT_ATOMS: atom_id res chain seq x y z
N LEU A 1 -5.22 24.11 40.41
CA LEU A 1 -4.49 22.84 40.35
C LEU A 1 -5.30 21.80 41.13
N PRO A 2 -5.29 20.53 40.75
CA PRO A 2 -6.03 19.48 41.45
C PRO A 2 -5.50 19.27 42.87
N ASP A 3 -6.40 19.01 43.81
CA ASP A 3 -6.10 18.94 45.24
C ASP A 3 -5.54 17.57 45.68
N MET A 4 -5.69 16.54 44.83
CA MET A 4 -5.34 15.16 45.15
C MET A 4 -4.77 14.40 43.95
N TRP A 5 -3.69 13.64 44.20
CA TRP A 5 -3.05 12.77 43.22
C TRP A 5 -3.18 11.32 43.65
N LEU A 6 -3.64 10.46 42.75
CA LEU A 6 -3.80 9.02 42.97
C LEU A 6 -2.95 8.24 41.97
N SER A 7 -2.38 7.12 42.41
CA SER A 7 -1.80 6.19 41.44
C SER A 7 -2.91 5.63 40.57
N ASP A 8 -2.62 5.42 39.28
CA ASP A 8 -3.53 4.82 38.33
C ASP A 8 -4.07 3.45 38.81
N ALA A 9 -3.19 2.62 39.38
CA ALA A 9 -3.54 1.33 39.96
C ALA A 9 -4.58 1.46 41.09
N LEU A 10 -4.37 2.39 42.03
CA LEU A 10 -5.33 2.63 43.12
C LEU A 10 -6.65 3.18 42.56
N PHE A 11 -6.59 4.15 41.66
CA PHE A 11 -7.78 4.76 41.07
C PHE A 11 -8.67 3.72 40.38
N PHE A 12 -8.11 2.86 39.52
CA PHE A 12 -8.88 1.82 38.84
C PHE A 12 -9.39 0.74 39.80
N ARG A 13 -8.62 0.39 40.83
CA ARG A 13 -9.10 -0.53 41.89
C ARG A 13 -10.29 0.04 42.64
N LEU A 14 -10.27 1.34 42.95
CA LEU A 14 -11.40 2.03 43.59
C LEU A 14 -12.63 2.01 42.67
N LEU A 15 -12.48 2.37 41.40
CA LEU A 15 -13.59 2.31 40.43
C LEU A 15 -14.15 0.90 40.27
N GLU A 16 -13.33 -0.15 40.38
CA GLU A 16 -13.75 -1.54 40.25
C GLU A 16 -14.45 -2.08 41.50
N LYS A 17 -13.99 -1.71 42.70
CA LYS A 17 -14.34 -2.40 43.97
C LYS A 17 -15.17 -1.56 44.94
N THR A 18 -15.31 -0.26 44.74
CA THR A 18 -15.95 0.63 45.72
C THR A 18 -16.81 1.67 45.02
N LYS A 19 -17.86 2.17 45.67
CA LYS A 19 -18.65 3.30 45.13
C LYS A 19 -17.81 4.58 45.25
N VAL A 20 -17.49 5.19 44.11
CA VAL A 20 -16.62 6.38 44.04
C VAL A 20 -17.44 7.61 43.68
N VAL A 21 -17.24 8.69 44.42
CA VAL A 21 -17.77 10.02 44.10
C VAL A 21 -16.61 11.01 44.19
N LEU A 22 -16.34 11.74 43.10
CA LEU A 22 -15.33 12.79 43.09
C LEU A 22 -15.98 14.13 43.41
N GLY A 23 -15.58 14.74 44.52
CA GLY A 23 -15.99 16.09 44.92
C GLY A 23 -15.22 17.21 44.21
N GLY A 24 -14.19 16.86 43.43
CA GLY A 24 -13.30 17.80 42.73
C GLY A 24 -12.52 17.11 41.61
N THR A 25 -11.40 17.69 41.21
CA THR A 25 -10.50 17.11 40.19
C THR A 25 -9.44 16.23 40.86
N VAL A 26 -9.22 15.05 40.32
CA VAL A 26 -8.14 14.13 40.71
C VAL A 26 -7.09 14.10 39.61
N SER A 27 -5.82 14.05 39.98
CA SER A 27 -4.75 13.71 39.02
C SER A 27 -4.32 12.27 39.15
N LEU A 28 -3.93 11.66 38.04
CA LEU A 28 -3.33 10.33 38.05
C LEU A 28 -1.82 10.41 37.79
N PHE A 29 -1.08 9.50 38.43
CA PHE A 29 0.32 9.22 38.15
C PHE A 29 0.55 7.70 38.00
N GLU A 30 1.64 7.30 37.33
CA GLU A 30 1.98 5.89 37.14
C GLU A 30 2.33 5.23 38.48
N HIS A 31 1.71 4.09 38.79
CA HIS A 31 2.10 3.31 39.95
C HIS A 31 3.46 2.63 39.73
N LEU A 32 4.42 2.90 40.61
CA LEU A 32 5.69 2.20 40.68
C LEU A 32 5.74 1.35 41.96
N ASP A 33 6.24 0.12 41.84
CA ASP A 33 6.31 -0.82 42.95
C ASP A 33 7.07 -0.21 44.14
N GLY A 34 6.43 -0.21 45.32
CA GLY A 34 7.02 0.31 46.55
C GLY A 34 6.76 1.79 46.83
N ASN A 35 6.08 2.51 45.93
CA ASN A 35 5.72 3.92 46.13
C ASN A 35 4.32 4.11 46.72
N ASP A 36 4.12 5.24 47.41
CA ASP A 36 2.82 5.65 47.94
C ASP A 36 1.80 5.84 46.80
N CYS A 37 0.58 5.36 47.01
CA CYS A 37 -0.52 5.45 46.04
C CYS A 37 -1.30 6.76 46.08
N ILE A 38 -1.03 7.63 47.06
CA ILE A 38 -1.67 8.93 47.25
C ILE A 38 -0.58 9.96 47.51
N LYS A 39 -0.63 11.09 46.82
CA LYS A 39 0.30 12.22 47.05
C LYS A 39 -0.49 13.51 47.27
N GLU A 40 -0.13 14.27 48.30
CA GLU A 40 -0.66 15.61 48.57
C GLU A 40 0.33 16.67 48.07
N GLY A 41 -0.15 17.69 47.35
CA GLY A 41 0.63 18.90 47.05
C GLY A 41 1.92 18.70 46.24
N MET A 42 1.84 18.07 45.06
CA MET A 42 3.01 17.93 44.18
C MET A 42 3.55 19.28 43.66
N ASP A 43 4.88 19.45 43.72
CA ASP A 43 5.61 20.50 43.01
C ASP A 43 5.55 20.28 41.48
N VAL A 44 5.61 21.39 40.73
CA VAL A 44 5.49 21.48 39.25
C VAL A 44 6.54 20.64 38.49
N GLU A 45 7.57 20.15 39.18
CA GLU A 45 8.69 19.40 38.59
C GLU A 45 8.41 17.89 38.41
N CYS A 46 7.42 17.30 39.07
CA CYS A 46 7.09 15.88 38.87
C CYS A 46 6.12 15.67 37.70
N ARG A 47 6.64 15.86 36.48
CA ARG A 47 5.97 15.58 35.21
C ARG A 47 6.06 14.09 34.87
N GLU A 48 5.45 13.22 35.68
CA GLU A 48 5.42 11.78 35.40
C GLU A 48 4.41 11.49 34.28
N GLU A 49 4.87 10.89 33.18
CA GLU A 49 4.01 10.40 32.12
C GLU A 49 3.27 9.13 32.56
N VAL A 50 1.98 9.03 32.26
CA VAL A 50 1.16 7.88 32.69
C VAL A 50 0.92 6.91 31.53
N ARG A 51 0.87 5.61 31.84
CA ARG A 51 0.46 4.53 30.94
C ARG A 51 -0.85 3.90 31.42
N LEU A 52 -1.96 4.30 30.83
CA LEU A 52 -3.29 3.81 31.24
C LEU A 52 -3.71 2.65 30.33
N SER A 53 -3.72 1.43 30.87
CA SER A 53 -4.27 0.25 30.20
C SER A 53 -5.10 -0.62 31.17
N PRO A 54 -6.22 -0.11 31.69
CA PRO A 54 -7.03 -0.81 32.69
C PRO A 54 -7.58 -2.12 32.14
N ALA A 55 -7.13 -3.26 32.69
CA ALA A 55 -7.69 -4.57 32.40
C ALA A 55 -8.90 -4.85 33.30
N ILE A 56 -9.99 -4.13 33.07
CA ILE A 56 -11.21 -4.23 33.90
C ILE A 56 -12.20 -5.16 33.23
N LYS A 57 -12.49 -6.29 33.89
CA LYS A 57 -13.60 -7.17 33.49
C LYS A 57 -14.91 -6.42 33.65
N ASN A 58 -15.83 -6.60 32.71
CA ASN A 58 -17.14 -5.96 32.71
C ASN A 58 -17.82 -6.05 34.09
N ASN A 59 -17.86 -4.93 34.80
CA ASN A 59 -18.34 -4.83 36.18
C ASN A 59 -19.34 -3.68 36.26
N THR A 60 -20.56 -3.98 36.71
CA THR A 60 -21.65 -3.01 36.87
C THR A 60 -21.22 -1.81 37.72
N LEU A 61 -20.49 -2.06 38.81
CA LEU A 61 -20.03 -1.00 39.71
C LEU A 61 -19.07 -0.03 39.02
N PHE A 62 -18.17 -0.56 38.17
CA PHE A 62 -17.27 0.28 37.38
C PHE A 62 -18.06 1.19 36.43
N ARG A 63 -19.05 0.63 35.71
CA ARG A 63 -19.90 1.41 34.79
C ARG A 63 -20.65 2.53 35.55
N GLU A 64 -21.24 2.20 36.70
CA GLU A 64 -21.96 3.17 37.55
C GLU A 64 -21.04 4.28 38.06
N ASN A 65 -19.84 3.92 38.54
CA ASN A 65 -18.86 4.88 39.01
C ASN A 65 -18.43 5.83 37.89
N VAL A 66 -18.04 5.29 36.72
CA VAL A 66 -17.60 6.10 35.57
C VAL A 66 -18.73 7.03 35.08
N ALA A 67 -19.97 6.54 35.04
CA ALA A 67 -21.12 7.36 34.68
C ALA A 67 -21.35 8.51 35.68
N GLY A 68 -21.07 8.27 36.96
CA GLY A 68 -21.16 9.28 38.03
C GLY A 68 -20.02 10.31 38.05
N LEU A 69 -18.92 10.07 37.31
CA LEU A 69 -17.80 11.01 37.25
C LEU A 69 -18.17 12.26 36.43
N PRO A 70 -17.84 13.47 36.89
CA PRO A 70 -17.97 14.67 36.06
C PRO A 70 -17.01 14.61 34.86
N ASP A 71 -17.39 15.24 33.74
CA ASP A 71 -16.47 15.39 32.60
C ASP A 71 -15.26 16.23 33.00
N LYS A 72 -14.09 15.92 32.42
CA LYS A 72 -12.82 16.60 32.71
C LYS A 72 -12.43 16.60 34.22
N SER A 73 -12.91 15.64 35.00
CA SER A 73 -12.61 15.49 36.44
C SER A 73 -11.32 14.74 36.72
N ILE A 74 -10.78 14.01 35.74
CA ILE A 74 -9.53 13.27 35.85
C ILE A 74 -8.46 14.01 35.05
N TYR A 75 -7.53 14.64 35.74
CA TYR A 75 -6.46 15.40 35.12
C TYR A 75 -5.24 14.52 34.85
N LEU A 76 -4.71 14.58 33.63
CA LEU A 76 -3.50 13.87 33.24
C LEU A 76 -2.48 14.90 32.74
N TRP A 77 -1.35 15.01 33.44
CA TRP A 77 -0.30 15.96 33.09
C TRP A 77 0.42 15.54 31.80
N GLY A 78 0.87 14.29 31.75
CA GLY A 78 1.47 13.68 30.57
C GLY A 78 0.95 12.26 30.40
N VAL A 79 0.61 11.87 29.17
CA VAL A 79 0.12 10.54 28.84
C VAL A 79 1.04 9.95 27.80
N LYS A 80 1.84 8.97 28.19
CA LYS A 80 2.65 8.23 27.22
C LYS A 80 1.77 7.32 26.37
N SER A 81 0.91 6.55 27.03
CA SER A 81 0.02 5.60 26.38
C SER A 81 -1.34 5.56 27.05
N LEU A 82 -2.39 5.59 26.25
CA LEU A 82 -3.78 5.46 26.67
C LEU A 82 -4.46 4.36 25.84
N VAL A 83 -4.70 3.22 26.48
CA VAL A 83 -5.37 2.06 25.89
C VAL A 83 -6.67 1.82 26.64
N LEU A 84 -7.79 2.16 26.01
CA LEU A 84 -9.12 1.96 26.58
C LEU A 84 -9.88 0.94 25.75
N LYS A 85 -10.26 -0.16 26.40
CA LYS A 85 -11.06 -1.22 25.82
C LYS A 85 -12.45 -1.26 26.44
N ASP A 86 -13.45 -1.49 25.60
CA ASP A 86 -14.84 -1.68 26.00
C ASP A 86 -15.34 -0.55 26.91
N HIS A 87 -15.91 -0.86 28.07
CA HIS A 87 -16.47 0.13 28.99
C HIS A 87 -15.48 1.18 29.46
N THR A 88 -14.19 0.88 29.45
CA THR A 88 -13.17 1.83 29.87
C THR A 88 -13.08 3.02 28.90
N ALA A 89 -13.57 2.88 27.65
CA ALA A 89 -13.69 3.99 26.71
C ALA A 89 -14.52 5.16 27.29
N ASN A 90 -15.52 4.88 28.14
CA ASN A 90 -16.35 5.91 28.79
C ASN A 90 -15.58 6.82 29.76
N LEU A 91 -14.34 6.49 30.10
CA LEU A 91 -13.44 7.40 30.83
C LEU A 91 -12.96 8.55 29.96
N LEU A 92 -12.94 8.41 28.63
CA LEU A 92 -12.39 9.39 27.72
C LEU A 92 -12.93 10.83 27.93
N PRO A 93 -14.26 11.09 28.01
CA PRO A 93 -14.77 12.43 28.32
C PRO A 93 -14.47 12.90 29.76
N LYS A 94 -14.09 11.99 30.66
CA LYS A 94 -13.73 12.29 32.06
C LYS A 94 -12.29 12.77 32.17
N LEU A 95 -11.46 12.49 31.16
CA LEU A 95 -10.07 12.92 31.12
C LEU A 95 -9.95 14.40 30.74
N LYS A 96 -9.00 15.09 31.38
CA LYS A 96 -8.54 16.43 31.06
C LYS A 96 -7.03 16.36 30.87
N LEU A 97 -6.60 16.31 29.62
CA LEU A 97 -5.18 16.33 29.27
C LEU A 97 -4.64 17.76 29.37
N HIS A 98 -3.37 17.90 29.75
CA HIS A 98 -2.65 19.17 29.68
C HIS A 98 -2.59 19.70 28.23
N GLU A 99 -2.43 21.01 28.07
CA GLU A 99 -2.39 21.66 26.74
C GLU A 99 -1.18 21.20 25.93
N ASP A 100 -0.04 21.01 26.60
CA ASP A 100 1.20 20.49 26.02
C ASP A 100 1.31 18.96 26.03
N ASN A 101 0.20 18.24 26.23
CA ASN A 101 0.23 16.77 26.27
C ASN A 101 0.56 16.19 24.90
N GLU A 102 1.59 15.35 24.84
CA GLU A 102 2.00 14.58 23.66
C GLU A 102 1.84 13.09 23.95
N THR A 103 0.79 12.49 23.37
CA THR A 103 0.49 11.07 23.53
C THR A 103 1.21 10.24 22.48
N GLU A 104 2.06 9.30 22.89
CA GLU A 104 2.69 8.38 21.93
C GLU A 104 1.66 7.43 21.33
N VAL A 105 0.80 6.84 22.15
CA VAL A 105 -0.19 5.84 21.71
C VAL A 105 -1.56 6.08 22.33
N LEU A 106 -2.56 6.30 21.48
CA LEU A 106 -3.98 6.23 21.82
C LEU A 106 -4.64 5.06 21.10
N TRP A 107 -5.08 4.06 21.85
CA TRP A 107 -5.80 2.90 21.32
C TRP A 107 -7.16 2.77 21.98
N LEU A 108 -8.22 2.90 21.20
CA LEU A 108 -9.60 2.67 21.63
C LEU A 108 -10.17 1.46 20.88
N ASP A 109 -10.71 0.50 21.62
CA ASP A 109 -11.38 -0.68 21.07
C ASP A 109 -12.69 -0.89 21.83
N ALA A 110 -13.78 -1.17 21.12
CA ALA A 110 -15.08 -1.37 21.75
C ALA A 110 -15.88 -2.41 20.97
N GLU A 111 -16.03 -3.59 21.56
CA GLU A 111 -16.72 -4.71 20.93
C GLU A 111 -18.22 -4.47 20.71
N LEU A 112 -18.89 -3.77 21.64
CA LEU A 112 -20.32 -3.51 21.57
C LEU A 112 -20.61 -2.01 21.55
N GLY A 113 -21.64 -1.59 20.82
CA GLY A 113 -22.06 -0.19 20.77
C GLY A 113 -22.39 0.42 22.14
N GLU A 114 -22.87 -0.39 23.09
CA GLU A 114 -23.12 0.05 24.47
C GLU A 114 -21.85 0.49 25.22
N HIS A 115 -20.67 0.06 24.77
CA HIS A 115 -19.39 0.42 25.39
C HIS A 115 -19.04 1.90 25.15
N VAL A 116 -19.58 2.51 24.10
CA VAL A 116 -19.28 3.89 23.69
C VAL A 116 -20.52 4.80 23.63
N SER A 117 -21.71 4.26 23.84
CA SER A 117 -22.99 4.96 23.67
C SER A 117 -23.09 6.24 24.48
N SER A 118 -22.51 6.28 25.68
CA SER A 118 -22.53 7.47 26.54
C SER A 118 -21.74 8.66 25.95
N ILE A 119 -20.77 8.39 25.07
CA ILE A 119 -19.92 9.40 24.44
C ILE A 119 -20.51 9.87 23.11
N LEU A 120 -21.30 9.05 22.42
CA LEU A 120 -21.82 9.37 21.08
C LEU A 120 -22.71 10.63 21.05
N GLY A 121 -23.35 10.96 22.19
CA GLY A 121 -24.11 12.20 22.36
C GLY A 121 -23.28 13.47 22.55
N ALA A 122 -21.96 13.35 22.73
CA ALA A 122 -21.07 14.50 22.87
C ALA A 122 -21.03 15.33 21.58
N LYS A 123 -20.69 16.62 21.71
CA LYS A 123 -20.47 17.49 20.54
C LYS A 123 -19.24 17.01 19.76
N ASP A 124 -19.24 17.21 18.45
CA ASP A 124 -18.06 16.94 17.63
C ASP A 124 -16.88 17.79 18.11
N SER A 125 -15.68 17.22 18.07
CA SER A 125 -14.44 17.84 18.54
C SER A 125 -14.48 18.37 19.98
N SER A 126 -15.30 17.75 20.85
CA SER A 126 -15.42 18.15 22.26
C SER A 126 -14.40 17.50 23.20
N ILE A 127 -13.80 16.38 22.77
CA ILE A 127 -12.81 15.62 23.53
C ILE A 127 -11.42 16.01 23.05
N TRP A 128 -10.75 16.86 23.82
CA TRP A 128 -9.39 17.30 23.54
C TRP A 128 -8.36 16.22 23.89
N LEU A 129 -7.54 15.84 22.91
CA LEU A 129 -6.48 14.83 23.07
C LEU A 129 -5.06 15.43 23.06
N GLY A 130 -4.91 16.73 22.77
CA GLY A 130 -3.60 17.33 22.54
C GLY A 130 -2.94 16.78 21.28
N LYS A 131 -1.64 16.55 21.33
CA LYS A 131 -0.90 15.87 20.25
C LYS A 131 -0.94 14.36 20.47
N VAL A 132 -1.09 13.59 19.40
CA VAL A 132 -1.14 12.13 19.37
C VAL A 132 -0.30 11.64 18.19
N LYS A 133 0.71 10.83 18.47
CA LYS A 133 1.59 10.23 17.46
C LYS A 133 0.94 9.01 16.79
N ASN A 134 0.29 8.16 17.58
CA ASN A 134 -0.41 6.96 17.10
C ASN A 134 -1.86 6.94 17.56
N LEU A 135 -2.78 6.78 16.61
CA LEU A 135 -4.21 6.70 16.89
C LEU A 135 -4.79 5.45 16.24
N ARG A 136 -5.24 4.51 17.07
CA ARG A 136 -5.85 3.25 16.67
C ARG A 136 -7.27 3.19 17.20
N LEU A 137 -8.24 3.06 16.30
CA LEU A 137 -9.65 2.88 16.65
C LEU A 137 -10.17 1.59 16.02
N GLU A 138 -10.74 0.73 16.85
CA GLU A 138 -11.30 -0.56 16.42
C GLU A 138 -12.78 -0.66 16.73
N ARG A 139 -13.50 -1.37 15.87
CA ARG A 139 -14.91 -1.72 16.08
C ARG A 139 -15.76 -0.48 16.40
N HIS A 140 -16.64 -0.51 17.40
CA HIS A 140 -17.50 0.63 17.72
C HIS A 140 -16.74 1.86 18.22
N ALA A 141 -15.48 1.75 18.64
CA ALA A 141 -14.69 2.90 19.06
C ALA A 141 -14.40 3.86 17.90
N ILE A 142 -14.49 3.38 16.65
CA ILE A 142 -14.39 4.22 15.46
C ILE A 142 -15.46 5.32 15.47
N ASN A 143 -16.67 5.04 15.97
CA ASN A 143 -17.75 6.03 16.07
C ASN A 143 -17.41 7.22 16.98
N LEU A 144 -16.35 7.14 17.78
CA LEU A 144 -15.85 8.24 18.59
C LEU A 144 -15.04 9.26 17.78
N LEU A 145 -14.57 8.89 16.58
CA LEU A 145 -13.65 9.71 15.78
C LEU A 145 -14.12 11.17 15.60
N PRO A 146 -15.39 11.48 15.26
CA PRO A 146 -15.84 12.88 15.16
C PRO A 146 -15.81 13.64 16.48
N LYS A 147 -15.81 12.95 17.62
CA LYS A 147 -15.81 13.55 18.97
C LYS A 147 -14.42 13.96 19.42
N LEU A 148 -13.38 13.35 18.83
CA LEU A 148 -11.99 13.61 19.15
C LEU A 148 -11.53 14.93 18.53
N LYS A 149 -10.70 15.66 19.26
CA LYS A 149 -10.05 16.89 18.82
C LYS A 149 -8.55 16.77 19.08
N LEU A 150 -7.78 16.76 18.00
CA LEU A 150 -6.32 16.83 18.03
C LEU A 150 -5.88 18.30 18.01
N HIS A 151 -4.66 18.56 18.48
CA HIS A 151 -4.00 19.85 18.33
C HIS A 151 -3.85 20.22 16.84
N GLU A 152 -3.89 21.51 16.51
CA GLU A 152 -3.82 21.98 15.10
C GLU A 152 -2.51 21.59 14.41
N ASP A 153 -1.41 21.65 15.14
CA ASP A 153 -0.09 21.20 14.70
C ASP A 153 0.14 19.68 14.87
N ASN A 154 -0.90 18.89 15.10
CA ASN A 154 -0.73 17.45 15.29
C ASN A 154 -0.20 16.76 14.03
N VAL A 155 0.81 15.92 14.23
CA VAL A 155 1.33 14.99 13.23
C VAL A 155 1.15 13.57 13.78
N LEU A 156 0.34 12.77 13.09
CA LEU A 156 0.26 11.33 13.33
C LEU A 156 1.51 10.68 12.73
N GLU A 157 2.54 10.55 13.57
CA GLU A 157 3.92 10.23 13.19
C GLU A 157 4.11 8.79 12.69
N GLU A 158 3.49 7.79 13.31
CA GLU A 158 3.71 6.38 12.94
C GLU A 158 2.47 5.71 12.35
N VAL A 159 1.30 5.70 13.01
CA VAL A 159 0.11 5.02 12.47
C VAL A 159 -1.20 5.70 12.89
N PHE A 160 -2.04 6.03 11.90
CA PHE A 160 -3.48 6.16 12.07
C PHE A 160 -4.17 4.92 11.48
N TRP A 161 -4.79 4.09 12.34
CA TRP A 161 -5.39 2.81 11.96
C TRP A 161 -6.86 2.75 12.40
N LEU A 162 -7.73 2.53 11.42
CA LEU A 162 -9.15 2.22 11.65
C LEU A 162 -9.47 0.83 11.12
N ASP A 163 -10.10 0.01 11.96
CA ASP A 163 -10.53 -1.34 11.59
C ASP A 163 -11.95 -1.67 12.07
N ALA A 164 -12.86 -1.87 11.12
CA ALA A 164 -14.27 -2.11 11.36
C ALA A 164 -14.76 -3.40 10.72
N GLU A 165 -14.90 -4.45 11.51
CA GLU A 165 -15.39 -5.75 11.04
C GLU A 165 -16.82 -5.73 10.49
N LEU A 166 -17.71 -4.97 11.14
CA LEU A 166 -19.13 -4.89 10.81
C LEU A 166 -19.50 -3.47 10.39
N GLY A 167 -20.48 -3.32 9.50
CA GLY A 167 -20.95 -2.00 9.04
C GLY A 167 -21.51 -1.11 10.17
N GLU A 168 -22.07 -1.72 11.23
CA GLU A 168 -22.58 -0.99 12.40
C GLU A 168 -21.48 -0.23 13.16
N HIS A 169 -20.23 -0.71 13.11
CA HIS A 169 -19.07 -0.06 13.72
C HIS A 169 -18.78 1.35 13.17
N VAL A 170 -19.24 1.64 11.95
CA VAL A 170 -19.01 2.94 11.27
C VAL A 170 -20.31 3.70 10.96
N SER A 171 -21.45 3.08 11.20
CA SER A 171 -22.78 3.56 10.79
C SER A 171 -23.08 4.99 11.22
N SER A 172 -22.65 5.40 12.41
CA SER A 172 -22.91 6.76 12.93
C SER A 172 -22.15 7.85 12.17
N ILE A 173 -21.03 7.50 11.53
CA ILE A 173 -20.15 8.44 10.82
C ILE A 173 -20.50 8.54 9.35
N LEU A 174 -21.10 7.49 8.75
CA LEU A 174 -21.39 7.48 7.31
C LEU A 174 -22.32 8.62 6.87
N ALA A 175 -23.18 9.12 7.78
CA ALA A 175 -24.04 10.28 7.55
C ALA A 175 -23.33 11.64 7.64
N ALA A 176 -22.08 11.68 8.11
CA ALA A 176 -21.30 12.91 8.19
C ALA A 176 -21.01 13.49 6.80
N LYS A 177 -20.77 14.80 6.73
CA LYS A 177 -20.37 15.44 5.47
C LYS A 177 -18.98 14.95 5.05
N ASP A 178 -18.72 14.92 3.75
CA ASP A 178 -17.38 14.61 3.25
C ASP A 178 -16.37 15.64 3.77
N SER A 179 -15.15 15.18 4.05
CA SER A 179 -14.07 16.00 4.62
C SER A 179 -14.44 16.77 5.90
N SER A 180 -15.35 16.22 6.73
CA SER A 180 -15.76 16.84 8.00
C SER A 180 -14.90 16.45 9.18
N ILE A 181 -14.15 15.35 9.09
CA ILE A 181 -13.29 14.86 10.17
C ILE A 181 -11.86 15.27 9.88
N TRP A 182 -11.39 16.32 10.54
CA TRP A 182 -10.03 16.82 10.39
C TRP A 182 -9.03 15.95 11.18
N LEU A 183 -8.02 15.41 10.50
CA LEU A 183 -6.95 14.58 11.10
C LEU A 183 -5.61 15.31 11.23
N GLY A 184 -5.47 16.50 10.63
CA GLY A 184 -4.18 17.19 10.53
C GLY A 184 -3.23 16.51 9.55
N LYS A 185 -1.95 16.40 9.95
CA LYS A 185 -0.92 15.70 9.16
C LYS A 185 -0.85 14.23 9.58
N VAL A 186 -0.75 13.34 8.60
CA VAL A 186 -0.73 11.88 8.77
C VAL A 186 0.38 11.31 7.91
N ARG A 187 1.38 10.67 8.54
CA ARG A 187 2.49 10.01 7.83
C ARG A 187 2.11 8.61 7.34
N LYS A 188 1.22 7.93 8.06
CA LYS A 188 0.70 6.60 7.71
C LYS A 188 -0.78 6.44 8.02
N LEU A 189 -1.55 5.98 7.04
CA LEU A 189 -3.00 5.80 7.11
C LEU A 189 -3.36 4.39 6.67
N ARG A 190 -3.93 3.60 7.59
CA ARG A 190 -4.41 2.24 7.35
C ARG A 190 -5.91 2.15 7.64
N LEU A 191 -6.69 1.78 6.63
CA LEU A 191 -8.12 1.54 6.77
C LEU A 191 -8.45 0.11 6.35
N GLU A 192 -9.14 -0.62 7.21
CA GLU A 192 -9.48 -2.02 6.98
C GLU A 192 -10.98 -2.25 7.06
N ARG A 193 -11.46 -3.17 6.22
CA ARG A 193 -12.85 -3.63 6.22
C ARG A 193 -13.83 -2.45 6.06
N HIS A 194 -14.89 -2.35 6.86
CA HIS A 194 -15.87 -1.27 6.75
C HIS A 194 -15.30 0.12 7.06
N ALA A 195 -14.12 0.23 7.67
CA ALA A 195 -13.51 1.53 7.98
C ALA A 195 -13.08 2.27 6.72
N ILE A 196 -12.87 1.54 5.62
CA ILE A 196 -12.57 2.14 4.31
C ILE A 196 -13.68 3.09 3.88
N ASN A 197 -14.95 2.76 4.15
CA ASN A 197 -16.10 3.63 3.84
C ASN A 197 -16.03 5.02 4.51
N LEU A 198 -15.15 5.22 5.49
CA LEU A 198 -14.92 6.52 6.12
C LEU A 198 -13.97 7.42 5.34
N LEU A 199 -13.25 6.90 4.34
CA LEU A 199 -12.23 7.64 3.61
C LEU A 199 -12.72 9.01 3.07
N PRO A 200 -13.91 9.15 2.46
CA PRO A 200 -14.42 10.46 2.02
C PRO A 200 -14.70 11.44 3.17
N LYS A 201 -14.88 10.94 4.40
CA LYS A 201 -15.20 11.75 5.59
C LYS A 201 -13.95 12.36 6.23
N LEU A 202 -12.80 11.76 5.98
CA LEU A 202 -11.51 12.21 6.51
C LEU A 202 -11.00 13.41 5.71
N LYS A 203 -10.48 14.41 6.43
CA LYS A 203 -9.81 15.59 5.87
C LYS A 203 -8.38 15.62 6.38
N LEU A 204 -7.45 15.47 5.44
CA LEU A 204 -6.02 15.65 5.66
C LEU A 204 -5.66 17.13 5.46
N HIS A 205 -4.56 17.57 6.05
CA HIS A 205 -3.96 18.87 5.75
C HIS A 205 -3.63 19.00 4.26
N GLU A 206 -3.67 20.21 3.68
CA GLU A 206 -3.41 20.42 2.25
C GLU A 206 -1.98 20.00 1.86
N ASP A 207 -1.01 20.36 2.70
CA ASP A 207 0.40 19.95 2.58
C ASP A 207 0.70 18.54 3.13
N ASN A 208 -0.32 17.68 3.28
CA ASN A 208 -0.10 16.36 3.84
C ASN A 208 0.76 15.49 2.90
N VAL A 209 1.79 14.87 3.48
CA VAL A 209 2.62 13.85 2.83
C VAL A 209 2.47 12.55 3.63
N LEU A 210 1.86 11.55 3.01
CA LEU A 210 1.85 10.17 3.51
C LEU A 210 3.24 9.56 3.25
N GLU A 211 4.20 9.95 4.09
CA GLU A 211 5.62 9.62 3.97
C GLU A 211 5.92 8.13 4.10
N GLU A 212 5.07 7.37 4.78
CA GLU A 212 5.30 5.94 5.01
C GLU A 212 4.38 5.08 4.18
N GLU A 213 3.09 5.06 4.46
CA GLU A 213 2.15 4.13 3.82
C GLU A 213 0.70 4.63 3.86
N PHE A 214 0.03 4.53 2.72
CA PHE A 214 -1.43 4.54 2.64
C PHE A 214 -1.90 3.14 2.24
N SER A 215 -2.59 2.44 3.15
CA SER A 215 -3.02 1.05 2.96
C SER A 215 -4.52 0.90 3.13
N LEU A 216 -5.17 0.30 2.14
CA LEU A 216 -6.58 -0.10 2.21
C LEU A 216 -6.72 -1.60 1.99
N ASP A 217 -7.48 -2.25 2.87
CA ASP A 217 -7.76 -3.69 2.79
C ASP A 217 -9.27 -4.02 2.83
N ALA A 218 -9.82 -4.44 1.68
CA ALA A 218 -11.25 -4.69 1.52
C ALA A 218 -11.55 -6.08 0.94
N GLU A 219 -11.78 -7.07 1.81
CA GLU A 219 -12.15 -8.41 1.37
C GLU A 219 -13.58 -8.53 0.81
N LEU A 220 -14.54 -7.74 1.30
CA LEU A 220 -15.95 -7.84 0.91
C LEU A 220 -16.45 -6.57 0.21
N ARG A 221 -17.43 -6.72 -0.70
CA ARG A 221 -17.95 -5.59 -1.50
C ARG A 221 -18.55 -4.49 -0.63
N GLU A 222 -19.18 -4.87 0.47
CA GLU A 222 -19.74 -3.94 1.45
C GLU A 222 -18.69 -3.00 2.06
N HIS A 223 -17.44 -3.44 2.23
CA HIS A 223 -16.33 -2.63 2.75
C HIS A 223 -16.04 -1.37 1.92
N VAL A 224 -16.39 -1.39 0.62
CA VAL A 224 -16.12 -0.30 -0.33
C VAL A 224 -17.38 0.28 -0.96
N SER A 225 -18.54 -0.28 -0.63
CA SER A 225 -19.81 -0.02 -1.32
C SER A 225 -20.20 1.46 -1.33
N SER A 226 -19.96 2.18 -0.23
CA SER A 226 -20.31 3.60 -0.12
C SER A 226 -19.46 4.50 -1.03
N ILE A 227 -18.22 4.09 -1.30
CA ILE A 227 -17.26 4.89 -2.07
C ILE A 227 -17.34 4.58 -3.56
N LEU A 228 -17.74 3.36 -3.94
CA LEU A 228 -17.88 2.99 -5.35
C LEU A 228 -18.85 3.92 -6.11
N ALA A 229 -19.84 4.49 -5.43
CA ALA A 229 -20.78 5.46 -5.98
C ALA A 229 -20.25 6.90 -6.02
N ALA A 230 -19.11 7.20 -5.38
CA ALA A 230 -18.53 8.53 -5.37
C ALA A 230 -18.04 8.94 -6.77
N LYS A 231 -17.92 10.25 -7.00
CA LYS A 231 -17.33 10.77 -8.25
C LYS A 231 -15.84 10.39 -8.32
N ASP A 232 -15.33 10.17 -9.53
CA ASP A 232 -13.89 9.98 -9.75
C ASP A 232 -13.11 11.22 -9.26
N SER A 233 -11.91 10.98 -8.72
CA SER A 233 -11.02 12.00 -8.15
C SER A 233 -11.66 12.88 -7.06
N SER A 234 -12.67 12.37 -6.35
CA SER A 234 -13.36 13.10 -5.27
C SER A 234 -12.64 13.05 -3.92
N ILE A 235 -11.75 12.07 -3.72
CA ILE A 235 -11.03 11.86 -2.47
C ILE A 235 -9.60 12.37 -2.62
N TRP A 236 -9.29 13.51 -2.01
CA TRP A 236 -7.93 14.07 -2.00
C TRP A 236 -7.03 13.37 -0.97
N LEU A 237 -5.90 12.83 -1.41
CA LEU A 237 -4.90 12.19 -0.52
C LEU A 237 -3.63 13.01 -0.35
N GLY A 238 -3.41 14.06 -1.16
CA GLY A 238 -2.14 14.81 -1.17
C GLY A 238 -1.01 14.02 -1.84
N LYS A 239 0.18 14.05 -1.23
CA LYS A 239 1.35 13.28 -1.69
C LYS A 239 1.41 11.93 -0.96
N VAL A 240 1.64 10.86 -1.70
CA VAL A 240 1.69 9.49 -1.18
C VAL A 240 2.98 8.81 -1.62
N ARG A 241 3.81 8.45 -0.64
CA ARG A 241 5.09 7.78 -0.88
C ARG A 241 4.93 6.28 -1.13
N LYS A 242 4.04 5.60 -0.41
CA LYS A 242 3.69 4.19 -0.68
C LYS A 242 2.18 3.99 -0.67
N LEU A 243 1.66 3.37 -1.72
CA LEU A 243 0.24 3.10 -1.90
C LEU A 243 -0.01 1.60 -2.05
N LYS A 244 -0.67 1.02 -1.04
CA LYS A 244 -1.03 -0.41 -0.99
C LYS A 244 -2.55 -0.56 -1.02
N LEU A 245 -3.04 -1.31 -2.00
CA LEU A 245 -4.48 -1.56 -2.19
C LEU A 245 -4.71 -3.06 -2.31
N ASN A 246 -5.29 -3.68 -1.28
CA ASN A 246 -5.57 -5.10 -1.29
C ASN A 246 -7.03 -5.38 -1.66
N HIS A 247 -7.26 -6.51 -2.32
CA HIS A 247 -8.59 -7.06 -2.59
C HIS A 247 -9.50 -6.09 -3.37
N LEU A 248 -10.66 -5.73 -2.83
CA LEU A 248 -11.61 -4.84 -3.50
C LEU A 248 -11.22 -3.35 -3.37
N ALA A 249 -10.20 -3.01 -2.60
CA ALA A 249 -9.75 -1.63 -2.46
C ALA A 249 -9.13 -1.09 -3.76
N VAL A 250 -8.64 -1.96 -4.64
CA VAL A 250 -8.14 -1.59 -5.98
C VAL A 250 -9.22 -0.85 -6.79
N TYR A 251 -10.50 -1.18 -6.58
CA TYR A 251 -11.62 -0.52 -7.28
C TYR A 251 -11.85 0.93 -6.83
N LEU A 252 -11.22 1.36 -5.74
CA LEU A 252 -11.29 2.73 -5.25
C LEU A 252 -10.27 3.66 -5.90
N LEU A 253 -9.32 3.13 -6.66
CA LEU A 253 -8.23 3.92 -7.23
C LEU A 253 -8.72 5.12 -8.08
N PRO A 254 -9.74 5.02 -8.96
CA PRO A 254 -10.22 6.21 -9.68
C PRO A 254 -10.90 7.25 -8.79
N LYS A 255 -11.31 6.89 -7.57
CA LYS A 255 -11.94 7.82 -6.62
C LYS A 255 -10.90 8.67 -5.90
N MET A 256 -9.65 8.24 -5.90
CA MET A 256 -8.54 8.93 -5.26
C MET A 256 -7.92 9.96 -6.20
N ARG A 257 -7.53 11.10 -5.63
CA ARG A 257 -6.80 12.17 -6.29
C ARG A 257 -5.50 12.41 -5.53
N LEU A 258 -4.39 12.26 -6.24
CA LEU A 258 -3.04 12.58 -5.77
C LEU A 258 -2.63 13.97 -6.23
N HIS A 259 -1.65 14.55 -5.54
CA HIS A 259 -1.01 15.79 -5.95
C HIS A 259 -0.33 15.64 -7.32
N GLU A 260 -0.25 16.72 -8.10
CA GLU A 260 0.38 16.71 -9.43
C GLU A 260 1.87 16.30 -9.35
N ASP A 261 2.61 16.92 -8.44
CA ASP A 261 4.01 16.57 -8.11
C ASP A 261 4.18 15.31 -7.25
N ASN A 262 3.26 14.34 -7.30
CA ASN A 262 3.40 13.13 -6.51
C ASN A 262 4.63 12.31 -6.95
N VAL A 263 5.48 11.94 -5.99
CA VAL A 263 6.61 11.02 -6.20
C VAL A 263 6.43 9.85 -5.25
N MET A 264 6.11 8.70 -5.84
CA MET A 264 5.78 7.47 -5.14
C MET A 264 6.98 6.51 -5.20
N GLU A 265 7.41 6.01 -4.06
CA GLU A 265 8.42 4.95 -3.98
C GLU A 265 7.85 3.57 -4.33
N GLU A 266 6.60 3.30 -3.94
CA GLU A 266 5.99 1.98 -4.10
C GLU A 266 4.49 2.07 -4.42
N PHE A 267 4.10 1.43 -5.51
CA PHE A 267 2.70 1.20 -5.89
C PHE A 267 2.43 -0.31 -5.96
N TRP A 268 1.67 -0.83 -4.99
CA TRP A 268 1.42 -2.26 -4.83
C TRP A 268 -0.07 -2.60 -4.64
N PRO A 269 -0.86 -2.55 -5.72
CA PRO A 269 -2.21 -3.10 -5.74
C PRO A 269 -2.21 -4.62 -5.99
N VAL A 270 -3.01 -5.34 -5.21
CA VAL A 270 -3.20 -6.80 -5.33
C VAL A 270 -4.69 -7.11 -5.25
N THR A 271 -5.22 -7.90 -6.20
CA THR A 271 -6.60 -8.35 -6.10
C THR A 271 -6.82 -9.72 -6.75
N TRP A 272 -7.54 -10.59 -6.04
CA TRP A 272 -7.89 -11.95 -6.45
C TRP A 272 -9.32 -12.03 -7.02
N PHE A 273 -10.07 -10.93 -6.95
CA PHE A 273 -11.50 -10.95 -7.25
C PHE A 273 -11.79 -11.03 -8.76
N GLY A 274 -12.48 -12.11 -9.14
CA GLY A 274 -12.94 -12.42 -10.48
C GLY A 274 -13.68 -11.26 -11.19
N GLY A 275 -13.25 -10.97 -12.41
CA GLY A 275 -13.80 -9.95 -13.30
C GLY A 275 -12.70 -9.01 -13.76
N SER A 276 -12.78 -8.51 -14.99
CA SER A 276 -11.81 -7.52 -15.44
C SER A 276 -11.96 -6.28 -14.55
N VAL A 277 -10.92 -5.99 -13.76
CA VAL A 277 -10.92 -4.80 -12.90
C VAL A 277 -11.20 -3.57 -13.75
N SER A 278 -10.62 -3.51 -14.96
CA SER A 278 -10.88 -2.42 -15.91
C SER A 278 -12.33 -2.30 -16.37
N GLU A 279 -13.09 -3.40 -16.50
CA GLU A 279 -14.48 -3.34 -16.96
C GLU A 279 -15.40 -2.78 -15.87
N LYS A 280 -15.03 -3.01 -14.61
CA LYS A 280 -15.75 -2.49 -13.43
C LYS A 280 -15.27 -1.10 -13.03
N LEU A 281 -14.01 -0.79 -13.30
CA LEU A 281 -13.47 0.58 -13.24
C LEU A 281 -14.09 1.36 -14.41
N HIS A 282 -15.32 1.85 -14.24
CA HIS A 282 -15.99 2.77 -15.16
C HIS A 282 -15.32 4.16 -15.23
N ALA A 283 -14.00 4.22 -15.02
CA ALA A 283 -13.22 5.43 -15.12
C ALA A 283 -13.25 5.88 -16.57
N LYS A 284 -13.89 7.02 -16.82
CA LYS A 284 -13.82 7.68 -18.14
C LYS A 284 -12.43 8.24 -18.40
N ASP A 285 -11.69 8.52 -17.32
CA ASP A 285 -10.42 9.23 -17.34
C ASP A 285 -9.29 8.36 -16.79
N SER A 286 -8.07 8.67 -17.23
CA SER A 286 -6.85 8.07 -16.69
C SER A 286 -6.59 8.50 -15.24
N ILE A 287 -6.07 7.59 -14.43
CA ILE A 287 -5.70 7.77 -13.02
C ILE A 287 -4.27 8.32 -12.95
N TRP A 288 -4.12 9.56 -12.50
CA TRP A 288 -2.80 10.17 -12.31
C TRP A 288 -2.08 9.64 -11.06
N LEU A 289 -0.87 9.10 -11.24
CA LEU A 289 -0.01 8.64 -10.14
C LEU A 289 1.22 9.53 -9.89
N GLY A 290 1.58 10.40 -10.85
CA GLY A 290 2.83 11.16 -10.81
C GLY A 290 4.02 10.30 -11.21
N LYS A 291 5.14 10.40 -10.48
CA LYS A 291 6.34 9.58 -10.67
C LYS A 291 6.25 8.35 -9.76
N VAL A 292 6.59 7.17 -10.27
CA VAL A 292 6.54 5.89 -9.54
C VAL A 292 7.87 5.17 -9.71
N LYS A 293 8.54 4.92 -8.58
CA LYS A 293 9.84 4.25 -8.52
C LYS A 293 9.71 2.73 -8.65
N ASN A 294 8.78 2.11 -7.92
CA ASN A 294 8.53 0.66 -7.99
C ASN A 294 7.05 0.39 -8.19
N MET A 295 6.72 -0.43 -9.19
CA MET A 295 5.35 -0.83 -9.50
C MET A 295 5.23 -2.35 -9.52
N LYS A 296 4.40 -2.88 -8.63
CA LYS A 296 4.13 -4.32 -8.51
C LYS A 296 2.64 -4.56 -8.67
N LEU A 297 2.24 -5.12 -9.80
CA LEU A 297 0.84 -5.49 -10.06
C LEU A 297 0.74 -7.00 -10.12
N GLU A 298 -0.07 -7.58 -9.25
CA GLU A 298 -0.29 -9.02 -9.20
C GLU A 298 -1.74 -9.34 -9.60
N GLN A 299 -1.92 -10.46 -10.31
CA GLN A 299 -3.25 -11.04 -10.52
C GLN A 299 -4.18 -10.05 -11.26
N HIS A 300 -5.44 -9.93 -10.85
CA HIS A 300 -6.41 -9.04 -11.49
C HIS A 300 -6.02 -7.54 -11.44
N ALA A 301 -5.11 -7.14 -10.54
CA ALA A 301 -4.65 -5.75 -10.46
C ALA A 301 -3.89 -5.30 -11.71
N ILE A 302 -3.30 -6.23 -12.47
CA ILE A 302 -2.58 -5.93 -13.70
C ILE A 302 -3.48 -5.18 -14.69
N ASN A 303 -4.77 -5.52 -14.78
CA ASN A 303 -5.74 -4.87 -15.66
C ASN A 303 -5.94 -3.36 -15.41
N ILE A 304 -5.42 -2.78 -14.32
CA ILE A 304 -5.49 -1.33 -14.12
C ILE A 304 -4.40 -0.57 -14.90
N LEU A 305 -3.34 -1.26 -15.34
CA LEU A 305 -2.17 -0.63 -15.94
C LEU A 305 -2.51 0.33 -17.11
N PRO A 306 -3.43 0.01 -18.05
CA PRO A 306 -3.81 0.94 -19.12
C PRO A 306 -4.52 2.20 -18.64
N LEU A 307 -5.06 2.19 -17.41
CA LEU A 307 -5.76 3.31 -16.81
C LEU A 307 -4.80 4.24 -16.07
N LEU A 308 -3.57 3.82 -15.79
CA LEU A 308 -2.61 4.62 -15.04
C LEU A 308 -1.93 5.64 -15.96
N LYS A 309 -1.84 6.87 -15.48
CA LYS A 309 -1.06 7.94 -16.10
C LYS A 309 0.12 8.29 -15.20
N LEU A 310 1.32 8.13 -15.75
CA LEU A 310 2.57 8.51 -15.12
C LEU A 310 3.04 9.87 -15.67
N HIS A 311 3.89 10.53 -14.92
CA HIS A 311 4.59 11.72 -15.38
C HIS A 311 5.45 11.42 -16.63
N GLU A 312 5.65 12.41 -17.50
CA GLU A 312 6.47 12.24 -18.71
C GLU A 312 7.93 11.89 -18.37
N ASP A 313 8.52 12.62 -17.41
CA ASP A 313 9.84 12.31 -16.83
C ASP A 313 9.84 11.18 -15.79
N ASN A 314 8.95 10.19 -15.91
CA ASN A 314 8.98 9.06 -14.99
C ASN A 314 10.25 8.22 -15.20
N GLU A 315 11.00 7.98 -14.13
CA GLU A 315 12.15 7.08 -14.10
C GLU A 315 11.89 5.98 -13.06
N MET A 316 11.41 4.83 -13.53
CA MET A 316 11.02 3.70 -12.69
C MET A 316 12.18 2.72 -12.54
N GLU A 317 12.43 2.30 -11.30
CA GLU A 317 13.43 1.29 -10.98
C GLU A 317 12.96 -0.12 -11.31
N GLU A 318 11.72 -0.48 -10.98
CA GLU A 318 11.21 -1.84 -11.22
C GLU A 318 9.72 -1.83 -11.60
N LEU A 319 9.41 -2.55 -12.69
CA LEU A 319 8.07 -3.03 -13.00
C LEU A 319 8.03 -4.55 -12.88
N LYS A 320 7.21 -5.07 -11.96
CA LYS A 320 6.95 -6.51 -11.80
C LYS A 320 5.50 -6.84 -12.08
N LEU A 321 5.27 -7.69 -13.08
CA LEU A 321 3.95 -8.20 -13.46
C LEU A 321 3.95 -9.72 -13.47
N ASP A 322 2.95 -10.32 -12.81
CA ASP A 322 2.80 -11.77 -12.74
C ASP A 322 1.33 -12.19 -12.90
N ALA A 323 1.03 -12.94 -13.96
CA ALA A 323 -0.32 -13.38 -14.31
C ALA A 323 -0.36 -14.88 -14.65
N ASP A 324 -1.14 -15.66 -13.91
CA ASP A 324 -1.38 -17.08 -14.18
C ASP A 324 -2.66 -17.38 -15.00
N ALA A 325 -3.48 -16.36 -15.28
CA ALA A 325 -4.71 -16.50 -16.09
C ALA A 325 -4.97 -15.30 -17.02
N GLU A 326 -5.55 -15.56 -18.21
CA GLU A 326 -5.75 -14.52 -19.23
C GLU A 326 -6.75 -13.43 -18.78
N LYS A 327 -7.70 -13.79 -17.92
CA LYS A 327 -8.64 -12.84 -17.28
C LYS A 327 -7.93 -11.71 -16.49
N TYR A 328 -6.66 -11.90 -16.10
CA TYR A 328 -5.88 -10.89 -15.38
C TYR A 328 -5.28 -9.82 -16.27
N ILE A 329 -5.23 -10.06 -17.59
CA ILE A 329 -4.58 -9.17 -18.56
C ILE A 329 -5.49 -8.81 -19.74
N CYS A 330 -6.71 -9.35 -19.80
CA CYS A 330 -7.61 -9.22 -20.95
C CYS A 330 -7.87 -7.77 -21.38
N SER A 331 -7.88 -6.83 -20.42
CA SER A 331 -8.03 -5.40 -20.70
C SER A 331 -6.84 -4.81 -21.44
N ILE A 332 -5.62 -5.21 -21.05
CA ILE A 332 -4.38 -4.77 -21.67
C ILE A 332 -4.22 -5.40 -23.06
N LEU A 333 -4.65 -6.65 -23.24
CA LEU A 333 -4.58 -7.29 -24.56
C LEU A 333 -5.40 -6.54 -25.62
N ARG A 334 -6.46 -5.84 -25.21
CA ARG A 334 -7.28 -4.96 -26.08
C ARG A 334 -6.61 -3.60 -26.36
N ALA A 335 -5.62 -3.21 -25.56
CA ALA A 335 -4.90 -1.95 -25.78
C ALA A 335 -4.08 -2.02 -27.08
N LYS A 336 -3.83 -0.86 -27.70
CA LYS A 336 -2.95 -0.77 -28.86
C LYS A 336 -1.50 -1.04 -28.43
N ASP A 337 -0.69 -1.53 -29.34
CA ASP A 337 0.75 -1.67 -29.09
C ASP A 337 1.36 -0.30 -28.81
N ASN A 338 2.37 -0.24 -27.92
CA ASN A 338 3.02 0.98 -27.47
C ASN A 338 2.06 2.06 -26.93
N SER A 339 0.93 1.68 -26.32
CA SER A 339 -0.05 2.64 -25.78
C SER A 339 0.13 2.93 -24.30
N ILE A 340 0.84 2.07 -23.55
CA ILE A 340 1.02 2.20 -22.10
C ILE A 340 2.38 2.85 -21.82
N TRP A 341 2.39 4.16 -21.56
CA TRP A 341 3.61 4.91 -21.25
C TRP A 341 4.16 4.58 -19.85
N LEU A 342 5.44 4.18 -19.79
CA LEU A 342 6.16 3.92 -18.53
C LEU A 342 7.29 4.93 -18.22
N GLY A 343 7.73 5.71 -19.21
CA GLY A 343 8.91 6.55 -19.09
C GLY A 343 10.21 5.76 -19.27
N LYS A 344 11.24 6.10 -18.48
CA LYS A 344 12.49 5.33 -18.41
C LYS A 344 12.35 4.21 -17.38
N MET A 345 12.89 3.05 -17.70
CA MET A 345 12.81 1.82 -16.92
C MET A 345 14.21 1.26 -16.67
N LYS A 346 14.59 1.07 -15.40
CA LYS A 346 15.78 0.28 -15.07
C LYS A 346 15.51 -1.20 -15.22
N ASN A 347 14.40 -1.71 -14.66
CA ASN A 347 14.13 -3.14 -14.60
C ASN A 347 12.70 -3.52 -14.98
N ILE A 348 12.54 -4.58 -15.76
CA ILE A 348 11.23 -5.17 -16.09
C ILE A 348 11.26 -6.67 -15.86
N ARG A 349 10.33 -7.17 -15.03
CA ARG A 349 10.08 -8.59 -14.78
C ARG A 349 8.67 -8.98 -15.20
N LEU A 350 8.55 -9.79 -16.25
CA LEU A 350 7.27 -10.33 -16.72
C LEU A 350 7.30 -11.86 -16.61
N GLU A 351 6.35 -12.41 -15.87
CA GLU A 351 6.23 -13.85 -15.64
C GLU A 351 4.91 -14.39 -16.20
N ARG A 352 4.95 -15.61 -16.73
CA ARG A 352 3.80 -16.35 -17.24
C ARG A 352 3.06 -15.54 -18.32
N LEU A 353 1.73 -15.38 -18.17
CA LEU A 353 0.92 -14.67 -19.15
C LEU A 353 1.21 -13.17 -19.20
N ALA A 354 1.87 -12.58 -18.18
CA ALA A 354 2.20 -11.16 -18.18
C ALA A 354 3.13 -10.78 -19.33
N ILE A 355 3.86 -11.74 -19.91
CA ILE A 355 4.70 -11.52 -21.09
C ILE A 355 3.88 -10.96 -22.27
N LYS A 356 2.62 -11.38 -22.45
CA LYS A 356 1.73 -10.86 -23.52
C LYS A 356 1.55 -9.33 -23.47
N ILE A 357 1.86 -8.69 -22.34
CA ILE A 357 1.76 -7.23 -22.16
C ILE A 357 2.94 -6.50 -22.81
N LEU A 358 4.09 -7.17 -23.03
CA LEU A 358 5.31 -6.53 -23.50
C LEU A 358 5.12 -5.62 -24.74
N PRO A 359 4.40 -6.02 -25.82
CA PRO A 359 4.17 -5.14 -26.97
C PRO A 359 3.33 -3.91 -26.67
N LYS A 360 2.58 -3.90 -25.55
CA LYS A 360 1.70 -2.80 -25.14
C LYS A 360 2.46 -1.70 -24.40
N LEU A 361 3.61 -2.04 -23.82
CA LEU A 361 4.44 -1.11 -23.06
C LEU A 361 5.17 -0.16 -24.01
N ARG A 362 5.22 1.12 -23.65
CA ARG A 362 5.96 2.17 -24.33
C ARG A 362 6.98 2.77 -23.38
N LEU A 363 8.24 2.66 -23.76
CA LEU A 363 9.38 3.23 -23.05
C LEU A 363 9.82 4.54 -23.72
N HIS A 364 10.56 5.34 -22.97
CA HIS A 364 11.27 6.51 -23.51
C HIS A 364 12.27 6.09 -24.60
N GLU A 365 12.55 6.96 -25.57
CA GLU A 365 13.49 6.66 -26.65
C GLU A 365 14.91 6.43 -26.13
N ASP A 366 15.38 7.29 -25.21
CA ASP A 366 16.66 7.15 -24.53
C ASP A 366 16.68 6.15 -23.36
N ASN A 367 15.79 5.15 -23.36
CA ASN A 367 15.75 4.19 -22.27
C ASN A 367 17.05 3.39 -22.15
N VAL A 368 17.60 3.30 -20.93
CA VAL A 368 18.75 2.45 -20.59
C VAL A 368 18.34 1.53 -19.45
N MET A 369 18.06 0.28 -19.80
CA MET A 369 17.61 -0.77 -18.92
C MET A 369 18.79 -1.56 -18.35
N GLU A 370 18.78 -1.78 -17.04
CA GLU A 370 19.71 -2.67 -16.36
C GLU A 370 19.36 -4.12 -16.67
N TRP A 371 18.11 -4.54 -16.51
CA TRP A 371 17.70 -5.88 -16.96
C TRP A 371 16.25 -6.01 -17.42
N LEU A 372 16.07 -6.92 -18.39
CA LEU A 372 14.78 -7.46 -18.80
C LEU A 372 14.74 -8.96 -18.49
N TYR A 373 13.77 -9.37 -17.68
CA TYR A 373 13.51 -10.77 -17.33
C TYR A 373 12.14 -11.20 -17.87
N LEU A 374 12.13 -12.19 -18.75
CA LEU A 374 10.91 -12.81 -19.29
C LEU A 374 10.95 -14.32 -19.02
N ASP A 375 9.88 -14.86 -18.45
CA ASP A 375 9.79 -16.28 -18.09
C ASP A 375 8.39 -16.85 -18.32
N THR A 376 8.28 -17.82 -19.24
CA THR A 376 7.05 -18.60 -19.43
C THR A 376 7.35 -19.99 -19.99
N GLU A 377 6.64 -20.98 -19.45
CA GLU A 377 6.65 -22.37 -19.91
C GLU A 377 5.53 -22.67 -20.93
N SER A 378 4.75 -21.67 -21.35
CA SER A 378 3.60 -21.82 -22.27
C SER A 378 3.80 -21.07 -23.58
N GLY A 379 3.81 -21.80 -24.71
CA GLY A 379 3.91 -21.19 -26.05
C GLY A 379 2.70 -20.30 -26.39
N GLY A 380 1.55 -20.57 -25.77
CA GLY A 380 0.36 -19.72 -25.89
C GLY A 380 0.58 -18.31 -25.35
N ASP A 381 1.50 -18.14 -24.38
CA ASP A 381 1.80 -16.88 -23.72
C ASP A 381 2.62 -15.94 -24.60
N VAL A 382 3.33 -16.46 -25.60
CA VAL A 382 4.15 -15.68 -26.52
C VAL A 382 3.55 -15.55 -27.93
N SER A 383 2.50 -16.32 -28.24
CA SER A 383 1.84 -16.35 -29.55
C SER A 383 1.54 -14.96 -30.15
N GLY A 384 1.00 -14.04 -29.35
CA GLY A 384 0.70 -12.67 -29.78
C GLY A 384 1.96 -11.84 -30.11
N ILE A 385 3.06 -12.06 -29.39
CA ILE A 385 4.36 -11.43 -29.67
C ILE A 385 4.97 -12.02 -30.94
N LEU A 386 4.87 -13.33 -31.11
CA LEU A 386 5.41 -14.04 -32.27
C LEU A 386 4.76 -13.62 -33.59
N GLY A 387 3.47 -13.26 -33.55
CA GLY A 387 2.74 -12.68 -34.67
C GLY A 387 3.17 -11.24 -35.03
N ALA A 388 3.85 -10.52 -34.14
CA ALA A 388 4.32 -9.17 -34.40
C ALA A 388 5.48 -9.14 -35.41
N GLY A 389 5.73 -7.99 -36.03
CA GLY A 389 6.91 -7.81 -36.89
C GLY A 389 8.22 -8.05 -36.13
N ASN A 390 9.28 -8.48 -36.82
CA ASN A 390 10.60 -8.53 -36.18
C ASN A 390 11.02 -7.10 -35.78
N ARG A 391 11.72 -6.96 -34.64
CA ARG A 391 12.15 -5.66 -34.10
C ARG A 391 10.98 -4.66 -33.95
N SER A 392 9.80 -5.13 -33.56
CA SER A 392 8.61 -4.28 -33.34
C SER A 392 8.51 -3.73 -31.92
N ILE A 393 9.19 -4.35 -30.94
CA ILE A 393 9.12 -3.99 -29.53
C ILE A 393 10.37 -3.20 -29.15
N TRP A 394 10.26 -1.88 -28.99
CA TRP A 394 11.38 -1.02 -28.61
C TRP A 394 11.73 -1.14 -27.12
N LEU A 395 13.00 -1.45 -26.82
CA LEU A 395 13.52 -1.53 -25.45
C LEU A 395 14.55 -0.45 -25.10
N GLY A 396 15.12 0.23 -26.10
CA GLY A 396 16.28 1.10 -25.92
C GLY A 396 17.58 0.31 -25.76
N LYS A 397 18.45 0.73 -24.84
CA LYS A 397 19.67 0.01 -24.46
C LYS A 397 19.36 -0.95 -23.30
N VAL A 398 19.90 -2.17 -23.34
CA VAL A 398 19.66 -3.21 -22.32
C VAL A 398 21.00 -3.83 -21.92
N LYS A 399 21.37 -3.74 -20.64
CA LYS A 399 22.60 -4.33 -20.12
C LYS A 399 22.47 -5.85 -19.94
N SER A 400 21.37 -6.34 -19.39
CA SER A 400 21.15 -7.78 -19.18
C SER A 400 19.79 -8.23 -19.73
N LEU A 401 19.78 -9.23 -20.60
CA LEU A 401 18.57 -9.82 -21.16
C LEU A 401 18.49 -11.29 -20.77
N ARG A 402 17.45 -11.67 -20.02
CA ARG A 402 17.23 -13.04 -19.55
C ARG A 402 15.89 -13.57 -20.02
N LEU A 403 15.92 -14.59 -20.86
CA LEU A 403 14.72 -15.23 -21.44
C LEU A 403 14.69 -16.71 -21.07
N TYR A 404 13.64 -17.11 -20.34
CA TYR A 404 13.42 -18.48 -19.90
C TYR A 404 12.22 -19.09 -20.61
N GLY A 405 12.36 -20.36 -20.98
CA GLY A 405 11.29 -21.13 -21.57
C GLY A 405 10.92 -20.65 -22.98
N TYR A 406 9.62 -20.59 -23.28
CA TYR A 406 9.11 -20.04 -24.54
C TYR A 406 9.40 -18.54 -24.70
N ALA A 407 9.75 -17.81 -23.61
CA ALA A 407 10.16 -16.41 -23.74
C ALA A 407 11.37 -16.24 -24.66
N ALA A 408 12.25 -17.25 -24.77
CA ALA A 408 13.40 -17.24 -25.68
C ALA A 408 12.97 -16.98 -27.14
N SER A 409 11.85 -17.56 -27.58
CA SER A 409 11.31 -17.37 -28.94
C SER A 409 10.94 -15.92 -29.28
N THR A 410 10.79 -15.04 -28.28
CA THR A 410 10.46 -13.63 -28.48
C THR A 410 11.64 -12.78 -28.94
N LEU A 411 12.87 -13.28 -28.81
CA LEU A 411 14.11 -12.54 -29.11
C LEU A 411 14.09 -11.80 -30.47
N PRO A 412 13.63 -12.38 -31.60
CA PRO A 412 13.60 -11.68 -32.89
C PRO A 412 12.65 -10.47 -32.93
N LYS A 413 11.73 -10.36 -31.97
CA LYS A 413 10.71 -9.30 -31.90
C LYS A 413 11.18 -8.09 -31.13
N LEU A 414 12.20 -8.26 -30.29
CA LEU A 414 12.81 -7.20 -29.51
C LEU A 414 13.67 -6.30 -30.42
N LYS A 415 13.57 -4.98 -30.21
CA LYS A 415 14.36 -3.95 -30.89
C LYS A 415 15.19 -3.22 -29.85
N LEU A 416 16.50 -3.41 -29.96
CA LEU A 416 17.51 -2.70 -29.18
C LEU A 416 17.99 -1.48 -29.97
N HIS A 417 18.54 -0.50 -29.24
CA HIS A 417 19.25 0.63 -29.83
C HIS A 417 20.46 0.14 -30.65
N GLU A 418 20.85 0.89 -31.69
CA GLU A 418 21.95 0.51 -32.58
C GLU A 418 23.29 0.40 -31.82
N ASP A 419 23.56 1.37 -30.95
CA ASP A 419 24.72 1.38 -30.03
C ASP A 419 24.55 0.52 -28.76
N ASN A 420 23.72 -0.52 -28.77
CA ASN A 420 23.54 -1.35 -27.59
C ASN A 420 24.84 -2.14 -27.26
N VAL A 421 25.28 -2.02 -26.02
CA VAL A 421 26.37 -2.83 -25.44
C VAL A 421 25.81 -3.61 -24.27
N MET A 422 25.44 -4.86 -24.53
CA MET A 422 24.90 -5.80 -23.56
C MET A 422 26.02 -6.44 -22.76
N GLU A 423 25.88 -6.46 -21.45
CA GLU A 423 26.76 -7.16 -20.53
C GLU A 423 26.47 -8.67 -20.52
N GLU A 424 25.20 -9.06 -20.48
CA GLU A 424 24.77 -10.46 -20.43
C GLU A 424 23.55 -10.72 -21.32
N LEU A 425 23.65 -11.73 -22.20
CA LEU A 425 22.51 -12.40 -22.80
C LEU A 425 22.41 -13.81 -22.25
N TYR A 426 21.34 -14.11 -21.51
CA TYR A 426 21.05 -15.44 -21.00
C TYR A 426 19.77 -16.01 -21.61
N LEU A 427 19.89 -17.13 -22.30
CA LEU A 427 18.76 -17.89 -22.85
C LEU A 427 18.76 -19.30 -22.26
N TYR A 428 17.62 -19.69 -21.69
CA TYR A 428 17.40 -21.03 -21.16
C TYR A 428 16.19 -21.66 -21.84
N ALA A 429 16.40 -22.74 -22.59
CA ALA A 429 15.34 -23.40 -23.33
C ALA A 429 15.38 -24.93 -23.14
N TRP A 430 14.55 -25.44 -22.23
CA TRP A 430 14.54 -26.85 -21.87
C TRP A 430 14.06 -27.78 -22.99
N TYR A 431 13.15 -27.31 -23.85
CA TYR A 431 12.61 -28.08 -24.98
C TYR A 431 12.90 -27.38 -26.32
N ARG A 432 12.99 -28.15 -27.42
CA ARG A 432 13.28 -27.62 -28.77
C ARG A 432 12.21 -26.63 -29.23
N GLU A 433 10.97 -26.85 -28.83
CA GLU A 433 9.79 -26.05 -29.18
C GLU A 433 9.96 -24.60 -28.72
N TYR A 434 10.70 -24.37 -27.62
CA TYR A 434 10.92 -23.05 -27.02
C TYR A 434 11.72 -22.11 -27.93
N VAL A 435 12.43 -22.68 -28.91
CA VAL A 435 13.30 -21.93 -29.84
C VAL A 435 12.93 -22.16 -31.31
N SER A 436 11.89 -22.95 -31.58
CA SER A 436 11.50 -23.37 -32.94
C SER A 436 11.33 -22.21 -33.93
N GLU A 437 10.69 -21.12 -33.50
CA GLU A 437 10.51 -19.88 -34.27
C GLU A 437 11.81 -19.17 -34.66
N ILE A 438 12.87 -19.36 -33.88
CA ILE A 438 14.20 -18.80 -34.16
C ILE A 438 14.95 -19.69 -35.13
N LEU A 439 14.84 -21.02 -35.00
CA LEU A 439 15.57 -21.97 -35.84
C LEU A 439 15.24 -21.84 -37.33
N VAL A 440 13.99 -21.47 -37.66
CA VAL A 440 13.56 -21.24 -39.06
C VAL A 440 14.03 -19.91 -39.64
N LYS A 441 14.68 -19.05 -38.84
CA LYS A 441 15.22 -17.78 -39.33
C LYS A 441 16.51 -18.01 -40.12
N LYS A 442 16.81 -17.06 -40.99
CA LYS A 442 18.11 -17.00 -41.66
C LYS A 442 19.21 -16.78 -40.61
N ASP A 443 20.38 -17.32 -40.90
CA ASP A 443 21.56 -17.09 -40.06
C ASP A 443 21.89 -15.60 -40.00
N SER A 444 22.42 -15.15 -38.86
CA SER A 444 22.76 -13.74 -38.63
C SER A 444 21.59 -12.76 -38.90
N SER A 445 20.35 -13.15 -38.60
CA SER A 445 19.18 -12.28 -38.79
C SER A 445 18.75 -11.52 -37.53
N ILE A 446 19.15 -11.99 -36.35
CA ILE A 446 18.78 -11.41 -35.04
C ILE A 446 19.92 -10.50 -34.58
N TRP A 447 19.76 -9.19 -34.74
CA TRP A 447 20.76 -8.20 -34.32
C TRP A 447 20.69 -7.92 -32.83
N LEU A 448 21.83 -8.03 -32.14
CA LEU A 448 21.94 -7.76 -30.69
C LEU A 448 22.89 -6.61 -30.33
N GLY A 449 23.64 -6.09 -31.31
CA GLY A 449 24.71 -5.12 -31.06
C GLY A 449 25.97 -5.80 -30.52
N LYS A 450 26.59 -5.20 -29.49
CA LYS A 450 27.73 -5.80 -28.77
C LYS A 450 27.22 -6.58 -27.56
N VAL A 451 27.74 -7.78 -27.33
CA VAL A 451 27.39 -8.67 -26.21
C VAL A 451 28.69 -9.16 -25.57
N LYS A 452 28.92 -8.84 -24.30
CA LYS A 452 30.12 -9.24 -23.57
C LYS A 452 30.06 -10.69 -23.10
N SER A 453 28.92 -11.14 -22.57
CA SER A 453 28.72 -12.51 -22.09
C SER A 453 27.47 -13.10 -22.74
N LEU A 454 27.64 -14.25 -23.40
CA LEU A 454 26.56 -15.03 -23.99
C LEU A 454 26.48 -16.39 -23.31
N ARG A 455 25.35 -16.63 -22.63
CA ARG A 455 25.05 -17.91 -22.01
C ARG A 455 23.83 -18.55 -22.66
N LEU A 456 24.03 -19.73 -23.23
CA LEU A 456 23.00 -20.53 -23.87
C LEU A 456 22.94 -21.90 -23.20
N ASP A 457 21.82 -22.20 -22.57
CA ASP A 457 21.60 -23.47 -21.87
C ASP A 457 20.59 -24.34 -22.65
N VAL A 458 20.91 -25.64 -22.78
CA VAL A 458 20.06 -26.68 -23.41
C VAL A 458 19.77 -26.36 -24.88
N TYR A 459 18.51 -26.38 -25.35
CA TYR A 459 18.19 -26.15 -26.78
C TYR A 459 18.43 -24.71 -27.22
N ALA A 460 18.67 -23.77 -26.30
CA ALA A 460 19.01 -22.39 -26.63
C ALA A 460 20.32 -22.29 -27.42
N ILE A 461 21.21 -23.28 -27.30
CA ILE A 461 22.49 -23.33 -28.02
C ILE A 461 22.25 -23.29 -29.53
N ASN A 462 21.25 -24.00 -30.04
CA ASN A 462 20.90 -24.04 -31.47
C ASN A 462 20.51 -22.67 -32.06
N ILE A 463 20.30 -21.63 -31.24
CA ILE A 463 20.05 -20.25 -31.70
C ILE A 463 21.34 -19.57 -32.18
N LEU A 464 22.53 -20.03 -31.76
CA LEU A 464 23.80 -19.34 -31.99
C LEU A 464 24.01 -18.89 -33.45
N PRO A 465 23.78 -19.73 -34.49
CA PRO A 465 23.95 -19.31 -35.90
C PRO A 465 23.01 -18.17 -36.33
N LYS A 466 21.88 -17.98 -35.62
CA LYS A 466 20.85 -17.00 -35.93
C LYS A 466 21.17 -15.61 -35.38
N LEU A 467 22.09 -15.52 -34.43
CA LEU A 467 22.50 -14.27 -33.81
C LEU A 467 23.45 -13.49 -34.71
N LYS A 468 23.25 -12.17 -34.79
CA LYS A 468 24.12 -11.20 -35.46
C LYS A 468 24.65 -10.22 -34.43
N LEU A 469 25.96 -10.21 -34.30
CA LEU A 469 26.70 -9.32 -33.40
C LEU A 469 27.41 -8.25 -34.23
N HIS A 470 27.82 -7.18 -33.57
CA HIS A 470 28.69 -6.18 -34.16
C HIS A 470 30.03 -6.80 -34.59
N GLU A 471 30.66 -6.28 -35.65
CA GLU A 471 31.92 -6.83 -36.19
C GLU A 471 33.05 -6.84 -35.16
N ASP A 472 33.20 -5.76 -34.38
CA ASP A 472 34.17 -5.66 -33.29
C ASP A 472 33.76 -6.35 -31.97
N ASN A 473 32.82 -7.30 -32.00
CA ASN A 473 32.36 -7.92 -30.76
C ASN A 473 33.36 -8.93 -30.20
N VAL A 474 33.81 -8.71 -28.96
CA VAL A 474 34.57 -9.68 -28.16
C VAL A 474 33.66 -10.19 -27.06
N MET A 475 33.52 -11.51 -26.97
CA MET A 475 32.48 -12.14 -26.14
C MET A 475 32.97 -13.41 -25.47
N ASP A 476 32.62 -13.54 -24.19
CA ASP A 476 32.69 -14.78 -23.45
C ASP A 476 31.46 -15.63 -23.77
N VAL A 477 31.68 -16.90 -24.14
CA VAL A 477 30.61 -17.81 -24.54
C VAL A 477 30.56 -18.99 -23.59
N CYS A 478 29.41 -19.17 -22.93
CA CYS A 478 29.11 -20.31 -22.08
C CYS A 478 27.95 -21.11 -22.70
N LEU A 479 28.26 -22.33 -23.16
CA LEU A 479 27.27 -23.26 -23.71
C LEU A 479 27.14 -24.44 -22.75
N SER A 480 25.93 -24.74 -22.28
CA SER A 480 25.68 -25.86 -21.39
C SER A 480 24.64 -26.81 -21.99
N ALA A 481 25.09 -27.98 -22.45
CA ALA A 481 24.25 -29.06 -22.99
C ALA A 481 24.53 -30.37 -22.26
N TRP A 482 23.48 -31.19 -22.07
CA TRP A 482 23.61 -32.54 -21.50
C TRP A 482 23.39 -33.66 -22.51
N ASP A 483 22.89 -33.34 -23.71
CA ASP A 483 22.68 -34.27 -24.83
C ASP A 483 23.17 -33.64 -26.14
N ARG A 484 23.60 -34.49 -27.08
CA ARG A 484 24.01 -34.12 -28.44
C ARG A 484 22.87 -33.48 -29.23
N GLU A 485 21.62 -33.83 -28.96
CA GLU A 485 20.47 -33.21 -29.63
C GLU A 485 20.40 -31.68 -29.41
N TYR A 486 20.90 -31.19 -28.29
CA TYR A 486 20.88 -29.75 -27.97
C TYR A 486 21.83 -28.90 -28.83
N VAL A 487 22.74 -29.52 -29.59
CA VAL A 487 23.73 -28.85 -30.44
C VAL A 487 23.63 -29.27 -31.91
N SER A 488 22.53 -29.90 -32.32
CA SER A 488 22.37 -30.48 -33.65
C SER A 488 22.41 -29.49 -34.81
N GLU A 489 22.12 -28.21 -34.56
CA GLU A 489 22.15 -27.16 -35.61
C GLU A 489 23.53 -26.51 -35.75
N ILE A 490 24.48 -26.85 -34.87
CA ILE A 490 25.86 -26.31 -34.87
C ILE A 490 26.86 -27.32 -35.45
N LEU A 491 26.64 -28.62 -35.18
CA LEU A 491 27.47 -29.72 -35.69
C LEU A 491 27.13 -30.05 -37.14
#